data_AF-A0A3C1W9D2-F1
#
_entry.id   AF-A0A3C1W9D2-F1
#
_cell.length_a   1.000
_cell.length_b   1.000
_cell.length_c   1.000
_cell.angle_alpha   90.00
_cell.angle_beta   90.00
_cell.angle_gamma   90.00
#
_symmetry.space_group_name_H-M   'P 1'
#
loop_
_entity.id
_entity.type
_entity.pdbx_description
1 polymer ?
#
loop_
_entity_poly.entity_id
_entity_poly.type
_entity_poly.pdbx_seq_one_letter_code
_entity_poly.pdbx_strand_id
1 'polypeptide(L)'
;DRGPDGMALDSKGRIFATAGFNFPKPPVETNLKYRAGVYVFSPEGTLLQNIPVPADMITNCAFGGADLRTLYVTAGHKLWSIPVKDPGHLAWPVIP
;
A
#
# COMPACT_ATOMS: atom_id res chain seq x y z
N ASP A 1 -12.10 -5.39 10.88
CA ASP A 1 -11.17 -4.70 9.95
C ASP A 1 -10.47 -5.73 9.08
N ARG A 2 -9.93 -5.32 7.93
CA ARG A 2 -9.14 -6.21 7.06
C ARG A 2 -7.65 -6.02 7.30
N GLY A 3 -6.95 -7.13 7.53
CA GLY A 3 -5.50 -7.13 7.65
C GLY A 3 -4.78 -6.80 6.34
N PRO A 4 -3.44 -6.68 6.39
CA PRO A 4 -2.59 -6.51 5.22
C PRO A 4 -2.72 -7.63 4.19
N ASP A 5 -2.60 -7.29 2.92
CA ASP A 5 -2.55 -8.22 1.79
C ASP A 5 -1.16 -8.13 1.12
N GLY A 6 -1.04 -7.48 -0.04
CA GLY A 6 0.24 -7.20 -0.69
C GLY A 6 0.99 -6.02 -0.07
N MET A 7 2.31 -6.07 -0.14
CA MET A 7 3.23 -5.05 0.38
C MET A 7 4.45 -4.84 -0.52
N ALA A 8 5.04 -3.64 -0.42
CA ALA A 8 6.29 -3.28 -1.09
C ALA A 8 7.21 -2.50 -0.15
N LEU A 9 8.51 -2.46 -0.47
CA LEU A 9 9.51 -1.67 0.25
C LEU A 9 9.95 -0.48 -0.59
N ASP A 10 10.25 0.63 0.07
CA ASP A 10 10.97 1.73 -0.54
C ASP A 10 12.48 1.70 -0.25
N SER A 11 13.22 2.64 -0.84
CA SER A 11 14.68 2.73 -0.67
C SER A 11 15.14 3.10 0.75
N LYS A 12 14.21 3.41 1.66
CA LYS A 12 14.48 3.68 3.08
C LYS A 12 14.08 2.51 3.97
N GLY A 13 13.64 1.40 3.39
CA GLY A 13 13.17 0.21 4.12
C GLY A 13 11.78 0.38 4.74
N ARG A 14 11.01 1.41 4.35
CA ARG A 14 9.62 1.56 4.82
C ARG A 14 8.73 0.54 4.14
N ILE A 15 7.77 -0.02 4.89
CA ILE A 15 6.83 -1.01 4.39
C ILE A 15 5.54 -0.30 3.95
N PHE A 16 5.19 -0.44 2.68
CA PHE A 16 3.93 0.02 2.12
C PHE A 16 2.99 -1.17 2.04
N ALA A 17 2.06 -1.29 2.99
CA ALA A 17 1.13 -2.42 3.07
C ALA A 17 -0.28 -2.01 2.65
N THR A 18 -0.88 -2.76 1.73
CA THR A 18 -2.29 -2.57 1.36
C THR A 18 -3.20 -3.22 2.39
N ALA A 19 -4.17 -2.50 2.95
CA ALA A 19 -5.07 -3.02 3.97
C ALA A 19 -6.39 -2.23 4.06
N GLY A 20 -7.31 -2.70 4.90
CA GLY A 20 -8.55 -2.01 5.25
C GLY A 20 -9.71 -2.17 4.25
N PHE A 21 -10.86 -1.61 4.62
CA PHE A 21 -12.08 -1.55 3.81
C PHE A 21 -12.78 -0.19 3.92
N ASN A 22 -13.47 0.24 2.88
CA ASN A 22 -14.31 1.43 2.82
C ASN A 22 -15.79 1.09 3.02
N PHE A 23 -16.25 -0.07 2.53
CA PHE A 23 -17.62 -0.56 2.63
C PHE A 23 -17.64 -1.80 3.55
N PRO A 24 -17.98 -1.64 4.84
CA PRO A 24 -17.96 -2.74 5.80
C PRO A 24 -19.11 -3.73 5.56
N LYS A 25 -18.91 -4.99 5.97
CA LYS A 25 -19.95 -6.04 6.06
C LYS A 25 -19.99 -6.61 7.48
N PRO A 26 -20.63 -5.91 8.44
CA PRO A 26 -20.72 -6.38 9.82
C PRO A 26 -21.46 -7.73 9.93
N PRO A 27 -21.09 -8.58 10.91
CA PRO A 27 -20.05 -8.37 11.91
C PRO A 27 -18.63 -8.75 11.43
N VAL A 28 -18.50 -9.37 10.26
CA VAL A 28 -17.25 -10.00 9.80
C VAL A 28 -16.21 -8.96 9.38
N GLU A 29 -16.62 -7.98 8.57
CA GLU A 29 -15.74 -6.95 8.03
C GLU A 29 -16.20 -5.58 8.54
N THR A 30 -15.38 -4.96 9.39
CA THR A 30 -15.59 -3.59 9.88
C THR A 30 -14.54 -2.64 9.28
N ASN A 31 -14.78 -1.33 9.38
CA ASN A 31 -13.84 -0.29 8.97
C ASN A 31 -13.72 0.85 9.99
N LEU A 32 -14.12 0.60 11.24
CA LEU A 32 -14.15 1.61 12.30
C LEU A 32 -12.75 2.10 12.65
N LYS A 33 -11.74 1.23 12.48
CA LYS A 33 -10.35 1.53 12.79
C LYS A 33 -9.48 1.68 11.55
N TYR A 34 -9.70 0.85 10.52
CA TYR A 34 -8.84 0.80 9.35
C TYR A 34 -9.64 0.85 8.04
N ARG A 35 -9.56 2.00 7.35
CA ARG A 35 -10.14 2.22 6.02
C ARG A 35 -9.22 1.74 4.90
N ALA A 36 -9.77 1.48 3.72
CA ALA A 36 -8.97 0.99 2.61
C ALA A 36 -7.87 1.99 2.22
N GLY A 37 -6.62 1.52 2.17
CA GLY A 37 -5.49 2.35 1.83
C GLY A 37 -4.14 1.65 1.95
N VAL A 38 -3.10 2.39 1.61
CA VAL A 38 -1.71 1.97 1.83
C VAL A 38 -1.24 2.50 3.17
N TYR A 39 -0.93 1.60 4.08
CA TYR A 39 -0.36 1.90 5.38
C TYR A 39 1.15 1.83 5.29
N VAL A 40 1.83 2.93 5.62
CA VAL A 40 3.28 3.07 5.53
C VAL A 40 3.87 2.93 6.92
N PHE A 41 4.71 1.93 7.12
CA PHE A 41 5.40 1.66 8.38
C PHE A 41 6.89 2.00 8.27
N SER A 42 7.48 2.42 9.38
CA SER A 42 8.94 2.50 9.51
C SER A 42 9.55 1.09 9.48
N PRO A 43 10.87 0.96 9.23
CA PRO A 43 11.57 -0.32 9.34
C PRO A 43 11.40 -1.01 10.71
N GLU A 44 11.19 -0.22 11.76
CA GLU A 44 10.95 -0.67 13.14
C GLU A 44 9.48 -1.04 13.41
N GLY A 45 8.60 -0.94 12.42
CA GLY A 45 7.18 -1.30 12.52
C GLY A 45 6.26 -0.19 13.04
N THR A 46 6.74 1.05 13.18
CA THR A 46 5.90 2.18 13.58
C THR A 46 5.04 2.65 12.42
N LEU A 47 3.72 2.81 12.60
CA LEU A 47 2.85 3.38 11.57
C LEU A 47 3.17 4.88 11.36
N LEU A 48 3.64 5.23 10.16
CA LEU A 48 4.02 6.59 9.79
C LEU A 48 2.90 7.34 9.08
N GLN A 49 2.18 6.67 8.18
CA GLN A 49 1.18 7.31 7.33
C GLN A 49 0.12 6.31 6.84
N ASN A 50 -1.09 6.80 6.57
CA ASN A 50 -2.09 6.12 5.76
C ASN A 50 -2.36 6.93 4.49
N ILE A 51 -2.27 6.28 3.33
CA ILE A 51 -2.63 6.87 2.03
C ILE A 51 -3.99 6.29 1.63
N PRO A 52 -5.08 7.09 1.67
CA PRO A 52 -6.41 6.58 1.38
C PRO A 52 -6.56 6.23 -0.09
N VAL A 53 -7.26 5.13 -0.38
CA VAL A 53 -7.65 4.75 -1.73
C VAL A 53 -9.18 4.73 -1.79
N PRO A 54 -9.82 5.45 -2.73
CA PRO A 54 -11.28 5.60 -2.76
C PRO A 54 -11.98 4.39 -3.41
N ALA A 55 -11.45 3.18 -3.19
CA ALA A 55 -11.97 1.92 -3.70
C ALA A 55 -11.68 0.80 -2.71
N ASP A 56 -12.56 -0.20 -2.70
CA ASP A 56 -12.39 -1.40 -1.87
C ASP A 56 -11.60 -2.49 -2.56
N MET A 57 -11.35 -3.59 -1.85
CA MET A 57 -10.53 -4.70 -2.36
C MET A 57 -9.14 -4.22 -2.79
N ILE A 58 -8.53 -3.33 -1.99
CA ILE A 58 -7.12 -2.97 -2.17
C ILE A 58 -6.26 -4.19 -1.84
N THR A 59 -5.55 -4.74 -2.81
CA THR A 59 -4.95 -6.09 -2.65
C THR A 59 -3.44 -6.10 -2.82
N ASN A 60 -2.88 -5.20 -3.62
CA ASN A 60 -1.45 -5.22 -3.88
C ASN A 60 -0.93 -3.85 -4.28
N CYS A 61 0.38 -3.65 -4.14
CA CYS A 61 1.08 -2.47 -4.58
C CYS A 61 2.49 -2.82 -5.08
N ALA A 62 3.01 -1.98 -5.97
CA ALA A 62 4.37 -2.10 -6.48
C ALA A 62 4.91 -0.73 -6.86
N PHE A 63 6.19 -0.49 -6.62
CA PHE A 63 6.87 0.69 -7.13
C PHE A 63 7.25 0.49 -8.61
N GLY A 64 7.14 1.56 -9.39
CA GLY A 64 7.50 1.58 -10.80
C GLY A 64 7.65 3.00 -11.32
N GLY A 65 7.57 3.16 -12.65
CA GLY A 65 8.03 4.37 -13.33
C GLY A 65 9.55 4.34 -13.53
N ALA A 66 10.05 5.25 -14.38
CA ALA A 66 11.47 5.25 -14.78
C ALA A 66 12.44 5.49 -13.61
N ASP A 67 11.97 6.12 -12.53
CA ASP A 67 12.75 6.48 -11.34
C ASP A 67 12.28 5.75 -10.08
N LEU A 68 11.38 4.76 -10.21
CA LEU A 68 10.72 4.04 -9.12
C LEU A 68 9.93 4.94 -8.14
N ARG A 69 9.57 6.17 -8.53
CA ARG A 69 8.81 7.10 -7.67
C ARG A 69 7.31 7.10 -7.91
N THR A 70 6.79 6.07 -8.56
CA THR A 70 5.34 5.84 -8.68
C THR A 70 4.95 4.58 -7.95
N LEU A 71 4.07 4.68 -6.96
CA LEU A 71 3.43 3.53 -6.33
C LEU A 71 2.16 3.18 -7.11
N TYR A 72 2.16 2.01 -7.75
CA TYR A 72 0.97 1.42 -8.36
C TYR A 72 0.20 0.61 -7.32
N VAL A 73 -1.12 0.66 -7.36
CA VAL A 73 -2.01 -0.04 -6.41
C VAL A 73 -3.19 -0.65 -7.14
N THR A 74 -3.48 -1.93 -6.88
CA THR A 74 -4.69 -2.59 -7.39
C THR A 74 -5.81 -2.50 -6.36
N ALA A 75 -6.92 -1.86 -6.72
CA ALA A 75 -8.11 -1.75 -5.88
C ALA A 75 -9.38 -1.57 -6.72
N GLY A 76 -10.46 -2.25 -6.34
CA GLY A 76 -11.81 -2.06 -6.89
C GLY A 76 -11.87 -2.20 -8.41
N HIS A 77 -11.23 -3.22 -8.97
CA HIS A 77 -11.12 -3.46 -10.41
C HIS A 77 -10.41 -2.34 -11.19
N LYS A 78 -9.56 -1.55 -10.52
CA LYS A 78 -8.78 -0.46 -11.11
C LYS A 78 -7.31 -0.55 -10.70
N LEU A 79 -6.46 0.04 -11.55
CA LEU A 79 -5.08 0.35 -11.24
C LEU A 79 -4.99 1.83 -10.88
N TRP A 80 -4.44 2.13 -9.71
CA TRP A 80 -4.17 3.48 -9.23
C TRP A 80 -2.66 3.74 -9.30
N SER A 81 -2.27 5.01 -9.45
CA SER A 81 -0.88 5.44 -9.44
C SER A 81 -0.74 6.64 -8.50
N ILE A 82 0.22 6.59 -7.58
CA ILE A 82 0.48 7.62 -6.58
C ILE A 82 1.93 8.06 -6.70
N PRO A 83 2.24 9.35 -6.96
CA PRO A 83 3.61 9.82 -6.92
C PRO A 83 4.12 9.83 -5.47
N VAL A 84 5.33 9.33 -5.27
CA VAL A 84 5.98 9.28 -3.96
C VAL A 84 7.32 10.03 -3.98
N LYS A 85 7.77 10.48 -2.80
CA LYS A 85 9.01 11.25 -2.67
C LYS A 85 10.26 10.39 -2.86
N ASP A 86 10.28 9.24 -2.20
CA ASP A 86 11.42 8.33 -2.17
C ASP A 86 11.16 7.16 -3.13
N PRO A 87 12.17 6.69 -3.87
CA PRO A 87 12.00 5.60 -4.83
C PRO A 87 11.72 4.27 -4.13
N GLY A 88 11.09 3.35 -4.86
CA GLY A 88 10.95 1.95 -4.47
C GLY A 88 12.27 1.21 -4.27
N HIS A 89 12.20 0.07 -3.59
CA HIS A 89 13.28 -0.91 -3.54
C HIS A 89 12.94 -2.12 -4.40
N LEU A 90 13.76 -2.42 -5.41
CA LEU A 90 13.67 -3.65 -6.19
C LEU A 90 14.54 -4.72 -5.55
N ALA A 91 13.90 -5.78 -5.04
CA ALA A 91 14.62 -6.96 -4.58
C ALA A 91 15.18 -7.80 -5.75
N TRP A 92 14.56 -7.72 -6.94
CA TRP A 92 14.99 -8.42 -8.16
C TRP A 92 14.43 -7.76 -9.44
N PRO A 93 15.17 -7.76 -10.57
CA PRO A 93 16.59 -8.09 -10.65
C PRO A 93 17.42 -7.10 -9.83
N VAL A 94 18.55 -7.55 -9.31
CA VAL A 94 19.53 -6.63 -8.73
C VAL A 94 20.09 -5.85 -9.91
N ILE A 95 19.66 -4.60 -10.08
CA ILE A 95 20.23 -3.71 -11.07
C ILE A 95 21.60 -3.29 -10.52
N PRO A 96 22.70 -3.58 -11.22
CA PRO A 96 24.05 -3.27 -10.75
C PRO A 96 24.30 -1.77 -10.54
#